data_AF-A0A961P221-F1
#
_entry.id   AF-A0A961P221-F1
#
_cell.length_a   1.000
_cell.length_b   1.000
_cell.length_c   1.000
_cell.angle_alpha   90.00
_cell.angle_beta   90.00
_cell.angle_gamma   90.00
#
_symmetry.space_group_name_H-M   'P 1'
#
loop_
_entity.id
_entity.type
_entity.pdbx_description
1 polymer ?
#
loop_
_entity_poly.entity_id
_entity_poly.type
_entity_poly.pdbx_seq_one_letter_code
_entity_poly.pdbx_strand_id
1 'polypeptide(L)' 'MARVIAYIIGAVLIVVGVLALWGAVELWRRGGDTEALAQGFLVPASLFVVGGFVIWMGRQAGRR' A
#
# COMPACT_ATOMS: atom_id res chain seq x y z
N MET A 1 15.13 -8.15 15.78
CA MET A 1 13.71 -7.76 15.94
C MET A 1 13.26 -6.70 14.95
N ALA A 2 13.97 -5.56 14.80
CA ALA A 2 13.59 -4.47 13.90
C ALA A 2 13.31 -4.90 12.45
N ARG A 3 14.12 -5.81 11.88
CA ARG A 3 13.90 -6.36 10.53
C ARG A 3 12.58 -7.14 10.38
N VAL A 4 12.22 -7.94 11.39
CA VAL A 4 10.97 -8.72 11.38
C VAL A 4 9.77 -7.77 11.46
N ILE A 5 9.84 -6.77 12.33
CA ILE A 5 8.80 -5.75 12.47
C ILE A 5 8.60 -4.99 11.15
N ALA A 6 9.68 -4.60 10.47
CA ALA A 6 9.58 -3.94 9.17
C ALA A 6 8.90 -4.80 8.10
N TYR A 7 9.20 -6.11 8.04
CA TYR A 7 8.49 -7.00 7.12
C TYR A 7 7.01 -7.14 7.45
N ILE A 8 6.65 -7.24 8.74
CA ILE A 8 5.25 -7.33 9.17
C ILE A 8 4.49 -6.05 8.81
N ILE A 9 5.02 -4.87 9.17
CA ILE A 9 4.39 -3.59 8.87
C ILE A 9 4.24 -3.41 7.37
N GLY A 10 5.31 -3.66 6.61
CA GLY A 10 5.27 -3.58 5.16
C GLY A 10 4.23 -4.50 4.54
N ALA A 11 4.16 -5.77 4.96
CA ALA A 11 3.17 -6.72 4.47
C ALA A 11 1.73 -6.27 4.80
N VAL A 12 1.49 -5.77 6.01
CA VAL A 12 0.18 -5.22 6.39
C VAL A 12 -0.21 -4.06 5.48
N LEU A 13 0.71 -3.13 5.20
CA LEU A 13 0.44 -2.01 4.29
C LEU A 13 0.12 -2.48 2.88
N ILE A 14 0.82 -3.51 2.37
CA ILE A 14 0.50 -4.10 1.06
C ILE A 14 -0.90 -4.72 1.08
N VAL A 15 -1.25 -5.49 2.11
CA VAL A 15 -2.59 -6.13 2.22
C VAL A 15 -3.69 -5.07 2.27
N VAL A 16 -3.53 -4.03 3.10
CA VAL A 16 -4.48 -2.91 3.17
C VAL A 16 -4.55 -2.17 1.83
N GLY A 17 -3.42 -2.00 1.14
CA GLY A 17 -3.36 -1.44 -0.21
C GLY A 17 -4.18 -2.24 -1.22
N VAL A 18 -4.14 -3.57 -1.17
CA VAL A 18 -4.96 -4.44 -2.04
C VAL A 18 -6.45 -4.27 -1.75
N LEU A 19 -6.85 -4.18 -0.48
CA LEU A 19 -8.25 -3.95 -0.10
C LEU A 19 -8.74 -2.57 -0.57
N ALA A 20 -7.91 -1.54 -0.40
CA ALA A 20 -8.22 -0.19 -0.89
C ALA A 20 -8.31 -0.15 -2.43
N LEU A 21 -7.43 -0.87 -3.12
CA LEU A 21 -7.46 -0.99 -4.58
C LEU A 21 -8.75 -1.66 -5.06
N TRP A 22 -9.20 -2.71 -4.36
CA TRP A 22 -10.49 -3.34 -4.66
C TRP A 22 -11.64 -2.35 -4.56
N GLY A 23 -11.67 -1.53 -3.51
CA GLY A 23 -12.67 -0.45 -3.36
C GLY A 23 -12.60 0.59 -4.49
N ALA A 24 -11.39 0.98 -4.90
CA ALA A 24 -11.19 1.91 -6.01
C ALA A 24 -11.68 1.34 -7.36
N VAL A 25 -11.43 0.05 -7.60
CA VAL A 25 -11.93 -0.66 -8.79
C VAL A 25 -13.45 -0.77 -8.77
N GLU A 26 -14.06 -0.97 -7.60
CA GLU A 26 -15.52 -0.98 -7.49
C GLU A 26 -16.13 0.40 -7.76
N LEU A 27 -15.50 1.48 -7.29
CA LEU A 27 -15.88 2.86 -7.63
C LEU A 27 -15.80 3.11 -9.14
N TRP A 28 -14.72 2.65 -9.78
CA TRP A 28 -14.57 2.71 -11.24
C TRP A 28 -15.69 1.96 -11.95
N ARG A 29 -16.00 0.74 -11.51
CA ARG A 29 -17.06 -0.08 -12.09
C ARG A 29 -18.45 0.56 -11.95
N ARG A 30 -18.69 1.35 -10.90
CA ARG A 30 -19.94 2.08 -10.66
C ARG A 30 -20.04 3.40 -11.44
N GLY A 31 -19.02 3.75 -12.23
CA GLY A 31 -18.99 4.99 -13.01
C GLY A 31 -18.77 6.24 -12.17
N GLY A 32 -17.92 6.14 -11.12
CA GLY A 32 -17.51 7.29 -10.33
C GLY A 32 -16.88 8.38 -11.19
N ASP A 33 -17.00 9.63 -10.75
CA ASP A 33 -16.38 10.77 -11.42
C ASP A 33 -14.84 10.71 -11.37
N THR A 34 -14.19 11.48 -12.25
CA THR A 34 -12.73 11.48 -12.37
C THR A 34 -12.02 11.85 -11.07
N GLU A 35 -12.61 12.75 -10.29
CA GLU A 35 -12.03 13.20 -9.01
C GLU A 35 -12.08 12.07 -7.96
N ALA A 36 -13.23 11.42 -7.79
CA ALA A 36 -13.37 10.31 -6.86
C ALA A 36 -12.49 9.12 -7.27
N LEU A 37 -12.31 8.88 -8.57
CA LEU A 37 -11.36 7.87 -9.06
C LEU A 37 -9.92 8.24 -8.72
N ALA A 38 -9.50 9.47 -8.99
CA ALA A 38 -8.15 9.92 -8.65
C ALA A 38 -7.86 9.75 -7.15
N GLN A 39 -8.80 10.14 -6.29
CA GLN A 39 -8.68 9.96 -4.85
C GLN A 39 -8.70 8.46 -4.45
N GLY A 40 -9.59 7.68 -5.05
CA GLY A 40 -9.74 6.25 -4.80
C GLY A 40 -8.47 5.45 -5.10
N PHE A 41 -7.74 5.78 -6.17
CA PHE A 41 -6.48 5.12 -6.53
C PHE A 41 -5.25 5.69 -5.80
N LEU A 42 -5.32 6.90 -5.25
CA LEU A 42 -4.18 7.53 -4.57
C LEU A 42 -3.83 6.82 -3.25
N VAL A 43 -4.84 6.42 -2.48
CA VAL A 43 -4.67 5.66 -1.23
C VAL A 43 -3.95 4.31 -1.45
N PRO A 44 -4.42 3.39 -2.32
CA PRO A 44 -3.72 2.13 -2.54
C PRO A 44 -2.32 2.32 -3.13
N ALA A 45 -2.14 3.28 -4.05
CA ALA A 45 -0.82 3.57 -4.61
C ALA A 45 0.19 3.99 -3.52
N SER A 46 -0.20 4.92 -2.64
CA SER A 46 0.66 5.35 -1.53
C SER A 46 0.97 4.22 -0.54
N LEU A 47 -0.01 3.37 -0.22
CA LEU A 47 0.20 2.20 0.65
C LEU A 47 1.21 1.21 0.05
N PHE A 48 1.18 0.98 -1.25
CA PHE A 48 2.16 0.13 -1.92
C PHE A 48 3.57 0.72 -1.88
N VAL A 49 3.70 2.03 -2.13
CA VAL A 49 4.99 2.73 -2.08
C VAL A 49 5.57 2.70 -0.67
N VAL A 50 4.78 3.08 0.34
CA VAL A 50 5.23 3.10 1.74
C VAL A 50 5.50 1.69 2.24
N GLY A 51 4.62 0.72 1.95
CA GLY A 51 4.81 -0.68 2.31
C GLY A 51 6.09 -1.27 1.73
N GLY A 52 6.35 -1.04 0.43
CA GLY A 52 7.58 -1.44 -0.23
C GLY A 52 8.82 -0.76 0.35
N PHE A 53 8.74 0.53 0.66
CA PHE A 53 9.82 1.29 1.28
C PHE A 53 10.18 0.74 2.68
N VAL A 54 9.19 0.42 3.52
CA VAL A 54 9.41 -0.15 4.84
C VAL A 54 10.10 -1.52 4.75
N ILE A 55 9.69 -2.37 3.81
CA ILE A 55 10.33 -3.67 3.55
C ILE A 55 11.80 -3.48 3.13
N TRP A 56 12.06 -2.52 2.24
CA TRP A 56 13.41 -2.20 1.79
C TRP A 56 14.30 -1.71 2.93
N MET A 57 13.80 -0.78 3.76
CA MET A 57 14.51 -0.30 4.95
C MET A 57 14.82 -1.44 5.93
N GLY A 58 13.86 -2.33 6.18
CA GLY A 58 14.06 -3.51 7.01
C GLY A 58 15.16 -4.43 6.48
N ARG A 59 15.27 -4.56 5.15
CA ARG A 59 16.35 -5.31 4.49
C ARG A 59 17.71 -4.63 4.67
N GLN A 60 17.80 -3.30 4.57
CA GLN A 60 19.05 -2.56 4.76
C GLN A 60 19.53 -2.60 6.22
N ALA A 61 18.61 -2.52 7.18
CA ALA A 61 18.92 -2.59 8.60
C ALA A 61 19.54 -3.93 9.02
N GLY A 62 19.26 -5.03 8.30
CA GLY A 62 19.85 -6.34 8.57
C GLY A 62 21.17 -6.62 7.86
N ARG A 63 21.70 -5.67 7.07
CA ARG A 63 23.00 -5.80 6.37
C ARG A 63 24.15 -5.10 7.13
N ARG A 64 23.84 -4.35 8.18
CA ARG A 64 24.81 -3.73 9.09
C ARG A 64 24.91 -4.58 10.35
#